data_AF-A0A7R9QW66-F1
#
_entry.id   AF-A0A7R9QW66-F1
#
_cell.length_a   1.000
_cell.length_b   1.000
_cell.length_c   1.000
_cell.angle_alpha   90.00
_cell.angle_beta   90.00
_cell.angle_gamma   90.00
#
_symmetry.space_group_name_H-M   'P 1'
#
loop_
_entity.id
_entity.type
_entity.pdbx_description
1 polymer ?
#
loop_
_entity_poly.entity_id
_entity_poly.type
_entity_poly.pdbx_seq_one_letter_code
_entity_poly.pdbx_strand_id
1 'polypeptide(L)'
;VFCSEIFHKVNEWLSDNPKWEVKTAETLIYDSTTGFGQKLPFFAGKLVKRNLRGVRYPFPFRTCVSIRLWLIPRLHQRSTPQKIGCINVVPRLKITNNNTNGVIYSPEIFINDSAGSGGTDGTDGEVADKGPPSPSPSPSTPTNTSSTQSSFLSSKPIYETLDEMLVRVNELFAKKPINGRVLSVETVPIPVECNNWSVDTEQSYWSDEHQKNNNTVFILRIYFEYGNTTREQLEIIDFIPRVQIWDAPLAVPIYESFS
;
A
#
# COMPACT_ATOMS: atom_id res chain seq x y z
N VAL A 1 7.64 8.53 -1.14
CA VAL A 1 7.90 9.35 0.06
C VAL A 1 6.64 10.11 0.49
N PHE A 2 5.45 9.51 0.37
CA PHE A 2 4.16 10.16 0.69
C PHE A 2 3.37 9.41 1.77
N CYS A 3 3.53 8.09 1.95
CA CYS A 3 3.08 7.43 3.19
C CYS A 3 3.81 8.06 4.39
N SER A 4 5.08 8.45 4.25
CA SER A 4 5.82 9.08 5.34
C SER A 4 5.17 10.36 5.87
N GLU A 5 4.58 11.21 5.02
CA GLU A 5 4.02 12.50 5.47
C GLU A 5 2.75 12.35 6.30
N ILE A 6 1.82 11.47 5.89
CA ILE A 6 0.58 11.25 6.65
C ILE A 6 0.89 10.61 8.00
N PHE A 7 1.82 9.65 8.03
CA PHE A 7 2.26 9.03 9.28
C PHE A 7 3.06 9.99 10.15
N HIS A 8 3.82 10.92 9.57
CA HIS A 8 4.47 11.99 10.31
C HIS A 8 3.44 12.85 11.06
N LYS A 9 2.40 13.34 10.36
CA LYS A 9 1.32 14.13 10.96
C LYS A 9 0.53 13.35 12.02
N VAL A 10 0.27 12.07 11.77
CA VAL A 10 -0.39 11.21 12.76
C VAL A 10 0.47 11.03 14.01
N ASN A 11 1.77 10.79 13.86
CA ASN A 11 2.69 10.59 14.98
C ASN A 11 2.95 11.88 15.76
N GLU A 12 2.97 13.04 15.10
CA GLU A 12 2.96 14.35 15.74
C GLU A 12 1.70 14.52 16.60
N TRP A 13 0.51 14.28 16.03
CA TRP A 13 -0.75 14.35 16.75
C TRP A 13 -0.80 13.39 17.95
N LEU A 14 -0.32 12.15 17.81
CA LEU A 14 -0.26 11.17 18.90
C LEU A 14 0.72 11.59 20.01
N SER A 15 1.78 12.33 19.65
CA SER A 15 2.73 12.89 20.61
C SER A 15 2.09 13.99 21.45
N ASP A 16 1.28 14.86 20.83
CA ASP A 16 0.53 15.91 21.52
C ASP A 16 -0.68 15.39 22.30
N ASN A 17 -1.11 14.16 22.00
CA ASN A 17 -2.31 13.55 22.57
C ASN A 17 -2.02 12.20 23.27
N PRO A 18 -1.11 12.16 24.26
CA PRO A 18 -0.61 10.92 24.85
C PRO A 18 -1.65 10.13 25.65
N LYS A 19 -2.85 10.69 25.87
CA LYS A 19 -3.98 9.98 26.50
C LYS A 19 -4.73 9.04 25.55
N TRP A 20 -4.45 9.10 24.25
CA TRP A 20 -5.10 8.26 23.23
C TRP A 20 -4.13 7.19 22.70
N GLU A 21 -4.68 6.05 22.30
CA GLU A 21 -3.98 4.96 21.63
C GLU A 21 -4.77 4.51 20.41
N VAL A 22 -4.09 4.34 19.29
CA VAL A 22 -4.59 3.72 18.08
C VAL A 22 -4.74 2.23 18.31
N LYS A 23 -5.98 1.75 18.24
CA LYS A 23 -6.33 0.33 18.33
C LYS A 23 -6.24 -0.36 16.97
N THR A 24 -6.68 0.33 15.92
CA THR A 24 -6.62 -0.16 14.54
C THR A 24 -6.67 1.04 13.57
N ALA A 25 -6.25 0.81 12.32
CA ALA A 25 -6.23 1.81 11.26
C ALA A 25 -6.73 1.21 9.94
N GLU A 26 -7.30 2.04 9.08
CA GLU A 26 -7.74 1.65 7.73
C GLU A 26 -7.45 2.77 6.71
N THR A 27 -7.21 2.38 5.46
CA THR A 27 -7.14 3.32 4.34
C THR A 27 -8.54 3.76 3.94
N LEU A 28 -8.68 5.06 3.73
CA LEU A 28 -9.88 5.66 3.19
C LEU A 28 -9.60 6.22 1.80
N ILE A 29 -10.42 5.85 0.83
CA ILE A 29 -10.37 6.39 -0.52
C ILE A 29 -11.59 7.30 -0.70
N TYR A 30 -11.35 8.59 -0.82
CA TYR A 30 -12.40 9.61 -0.95
C TYR A 30 -12.41 10.22 -2.35
N ASP A 31 -13.62 10.53 -2.81
CA ASP A 31 -13.81 11.47 -3.91
C ASP A 31 -13.87 12.90 -3.34
N SER A 32 -12.87 13.72 -3.67
CA SER A 32 -12.77 15.12 -3.24
C SER A 32 -14.00 15.97 -3.56
N THR A 33 -14.79 15.59 -4.57
CA THR A 33 -16.00 16.33 -4.96
C THR A 33 -17.19 16.10 -4.02
N THR A 34 -17.13 15.07 -3.17
CA THR A 34 -18.20 14.77 -2.20
C THR A 34 -18.18 15.65 -0.95
N GLY A 35 -17.30 16.68 -0.90
CA GLY A 35 -17.31 17.72 0.12
C GLY A 35 -16.25 17.53 1.21
N PHE A 36 -14.98 17.54 0.81
CA PHE A 36 -13.85 17.55 1.76
C PHE A 36 -13.96 18.72 2.75
N GLY A 37 -13.91 18.45 4.06
CA GLY A 37 -13.88 19.47 5.11
C GLY A 37 -15.22 20.12 5.46
N GLN A 38 -16.31 19.85 4.75
CA GLN A 38 -17.63 20.07 5.34
C GLN A 38 -17.81 19.03 6.44
N LYS A 39 -18.28 19.44 7.64
CA LYS A 39 -18.72 18.50 8.68
C LYS A 39 -19.65 17.50 7.99
N LEU A 40 -19.15 16.31 7.66
CA LEU A 40 -20.00 15.24 7.18
C LEU A 40 -21.06 15.10 8.28
N PRO A 41 -22.36 15.23 7.96
CA PRO A 41 -23.40 15.15 8.98
C PRO A 41 -23.15 13.86 9.77
N PHE A 42 -23.22 13.95 11.08
CA PHE A 42 -22.85 12.90 12.06
C PHE A 42 -23.44 11.50 11.74
N PHE A 43 -24.49 11.45 10.90
CA PHE A 43 -25.11 10.24 10.36
C PHE A 43 -24.41 9.60 9.14
N ALA A 44 -23.32 10.17 8.63
CA ALA A 44 -22.53 9.64 7.52
C ALA A 44 -21.48 8.60 7.98
N GLY A 45 -21.84 7.77 8.97
CA GLY A 45 -21.13 6.51 9.26
C GLY A 45 -21.17 5.52 8.08
N LYS A 46 -21.93 5.84 7.02
CA LYS A 46 -21.79 5.18 5.72
C LYS A 46 -20.76 5.93 4.88
N LEU A 47 -19.59 5.31 4.73
CA LEU A 47 -18.71 5.43 3.57
C LEU A 47 -19.50 5.03 2.32
N VAL A 48 -20.44 5.85 1.87
CA VAL A 48 -21.18 5.58 0.64
C VAL A 48 -20.23 5.85 -0.50
N LYS A 49 -19.71 4.78 -1.11
CA LYS A 49 -19.24 4.77 -2.50
C LYS A 49 -20.44 5.12 -3.36
N ARG A 50 -20.77 6.41 -3.43
CA ARG A 50 -21.89 6.89 -4.24
C ARG A 50 -21.42 6.70 -5.66
N ASN A 51 -21.96 5.70 -6.36
CA ASN A 51 -21.81 5.56 -7.81
C ASN A 51 -22.44 6.80 -8.46
N LEU A 52 -21.71 7.92 -8.49
CA LEU A 52 -22.09 9.15 -9.18
C LEU A 52 -21.86 8.96 -10.69
N ARG A 53 -22.43 7.90 -11.26
CA ARG A 53 -22.58 7.79 -12.72
C ARG A 53 -23.66 8.81 -13.11
N GLY A 54 -23.25 10.01 -13.54
CA GLY A 54 -24.16 10.92 -14.25
C GLY A 54 -23.94 12.41 -14.06
N VAL A 55 -23.20 12.85 -13.04
CA VAL A 55 -22.97 14.30 -12.85
C VAL A 55 -21.63 14.66 -13.48
N ARG A 56 -21.66 15.27 -14.67
CA ARG A 56 -20.48 15.87 -15.28
C ARG A 56 -20.16 17.16 -14.53
N TYR A 57 -19.26 17.08 -13.54
CA TYR A 57 -18.65 18.28 -13.01
C TYR A 57 -17.56 18.78 -13.98
N PRO A 58 -17.41 20.10 -14.18
CA PRO A 58 -16.43 20.68 -15.09
C PRO A 58 -14.99 20.61 -14.54
N PHE A 59 -14.79 20.11 -13.33
CA PHE A 59 -13.47 19.97 -12.71
C PHE A 59 -13.08 18.49 -12.65
N PRO A 60 -11.81 18.14 -12.96
CA PRO A 60 -11.34 16.77 -12.88
C PRO A 60 -11.48 16.30 -11.43
N PHE A 61 -12.32 15.29 -11.22
CA PHE A 61 -12.47 14.57 -9.96
C PHE A 61 -11.10 14.05 -9.53
N ARG A 62 -10.81 14.21 -8.24
CA ARG A 62 -9.57 13.71 -7.64
C ARG A 62 -9.95 12.73 -6.56
N THR A 63 -9.55 11.47 -6.76
CA THR A 63 -9.55 10.49 -5.69
C THR A 63 -8.39 10.81 -4.75
N CYS A 64 -8.62 10.82 -3.44
CA CYS A 64 -7.61 11.07 -2.42
C CYS A 64 -7.58 9.91 -1.40
N VAL A 65 -6.38 9.51 -0.99
CA VAL A 65 -6.10 8.50 0.02
C VAL A 65 -5.89 9.17 1.36
N SER A 66 -6.57 8.69 2.39
CA SER A 66 -6.46 9.14 3.77
C SER A 66 -6.40 7.94 4.71
N ILE A 67 -6.20 8.18 6.01
CA ILE A 67 -6.16 7.15 7.05
C ILE A 67 -7.25 7.42 8.09
N ARG A 68 -8.01 6.39 8.48
CA ARG A 68 -8.86 6.44 9.68
C ARG A 68 -8.12 5.79 10.82
N LEU A 69 -8.14 6.43 11.99
CA LEU A 69 -7.64 5.87 13.24
C LEU A 69 -8.80 5.59 14.17
N TRP A 70 -8.81 4.40 14.75
CA TRP A 70 -9.73 4.03 15.82
C TRP A 70 -9.00 4.19 17.15
N LEU A 71 -9.44 5.16 17.96
CA LEU A 71 -8.74 5.58 19.17
C LEU A 71 -9.45 5.07 20.43
N ILE A 72 -8.65 4.66 21.41
CA ILE A 72 -9.11 4.30 22.76
C ILE A 72 -8.34 5.11 23.82
N PRO A 73 -8.94 5.40 24.98
CA PRO A 73 -8.19 6.01 26.08
C PRO A 73 -7.09 5.07 26.56
N ARG A 74 -5.90 5.60 26.82
CA ARG A 74 -4.80 4.86 27.44
C ARG A 74 -5.04 4.67 28.92
N LEU A 75 -5.18 3.42 29.34
CA LEU A 75 -5.34 3.06 30.76
C LEU A 75 -4.05 3.27 31.55
N HIS A 76 -2.89 3.06 30.93
CA HIS A 76 -1.58 3.22 31.55
C HIS A 76 -0.83 4.35 30.84
N GLN A 77 -0.45 5.39 31.57
CA GLN A 77 0.46 6.41 31.05
C GLN A 77 1.84 5.78 30.87
N ARG A 78 2.09 5.25 29.67
CA ARG A 78 3.46 4.90 29.24
C ARG A 78 4.29 6.18 29.16
N SER A 79 5.58 6.07 29.41
CA SER A 79 6.52 7.19 29.29
C SER A 79 6.65 7.72 27.86
N THR A 80 6.29 6.92 26.85
CA THR A 80 6.40 7.28 25.44
C THR A 80 5.04 7.32 24.73
N PRO A 81 4.77 8.37 23.93
CA PRO A 81 3.64 8.40 23.01
C PRO A 81 3.67 7.23 22.02
N GLN A 82 2.51 6.82 21.51
CA GLN A 82 2.49 5.82 20.44
C GLN A 82 3.13 6.42 19.20
N LYS A 83 3.86 5.58 18.47
CA LYS A 83 4.19 5.85 17.08
C LYS A 83 3.67 4.71 16.24
N ILE A 84 3.12 5.02 15.08
CA ILE A 84 2.62 4.05 14.12
C ILE A 84 3.29 4.24 12.75
N GLY A 85 3.31 3.17 11.96
CA GLY A 85 3.83 3.16 10.59
C GLY A 85 3.02 2.24 9.69
N CYS A 86 3.43 2.15 8.43
CA CYS A 86 2.86 1.19 7.47
C CYS A 86 3.94 0.49 6.65
N ILE A 87 3.62 -0.73 6.23
CA ILE A 87 4.37 -1.49 5.22
C ILE A 87 3.41 -1.75 4.06
N ASN A 88 3.81 -1.37 2.85
CA ASN A 88 3.09 -1.71 1.63
C ASN A 88 3.77 -2.90 0.96
N VAL A 89 2.99 -3.93 0.63
CA VAL A 89 3.46 -5.13 -0.05
C VAL A 89 2.77 -5.19 -1.40
N VAL A 90 3.54 -4.97 -2.46
CA VAL A 90 3.05 -5.05 -3.84
C VAL A 90 3.09 -6.51 -4.30
N PRO A 91 2.06 -7.03 -5.00
CA PRO A 91 2.12 -8.35 -5.60
C PRO A 91 3.21 -8.39 -6.68
N ARG A 92 4.01 -9.46 -6.70
CA ARG A 92 5.04 -9.62 -7.73
C ARG A 92 4.43 -10.12 -9.04
N LEU A 93 4.96 -9.65 -10.16
CA LEU A 93 4.63 -10.17 -11.49
C LEU A 93 5.19 -11.60 -11.62
N LYS A 94 4.34 -12.54 -12.03
CA LYS A 94 4.70 -13.92 -12.40
C LYS A 94 5.13 -13.94 -13.86
N ILE A 95 6.42 -14.14 -14.11
CA ILE A 95 6.94 -14.35 -15.45
C ILE A 95 6.76 -15.83 -15.79
N THR A 96 5.75 -16.15 -16.61
CA THR A 96 5.58 -17.49 -17.18
C THR A 96 6.50 -17.65 -18.38
N ASN A 97 7.67 -18.25 -18.18
CA ASN A 97 8.50 -18.69 -19.29
C ASN A 97 7.89 -19.97 -19.86
N ASN A 98 7.42 -19.93 -21.12
CA ASN A 98 6.80 -21.08 -21.79
C ASN A 98 7.69 -22.34 -21.83
N ASN A 99 8.99 -22.23 -21.54
CA ASN A 99 9.96 -23.32 -21.66
C ASN A 99 10.47 -23.88 -20.32
N THR A 100 10.08 -23.31 -19.17
CA THR A 100 10.52 -23.78 -17.85
C THR A 100 9.36 -23.71 -16.86
N ASN A 101 9.04 -24.82 -16.21
CA ASN A 101 8.00 -24.91 -15.16
C ASN A 101 8.31 -24.09 -13.88
N GLY A 102 9.27 -23.17 -13.92
CA GLY A 102 9.62 -22.30 -12.80
C GLY A 102 8.96 -20.93 -12.93
N VAL A 103 8.31 -20.48 -11.84
CA VAL A 103 7.82 -19.10 -11.72
C VAL A 103 8.99 -18.22 -11.27
N ILE A 104 9.36 -17.25 -12.11
CA ILE A 104 10.33 -16.22 -11.74
C ILE A 104 9.55 -14.98 -11.32
N TYR A 105 9.90 -14.43 -10.16
CA TYR A 105 9.32 -13.21 -9.65
C TYR A 105 10.22 -12.02 -9.92
N SER A 106 9.65 -10.90 -10.37
CA SER A 106 10.40 -9.64 -10.41
C SER A 106 10.83 -9.24 -8.99
N PRO A 107 12.11 -8.91 -8.75
CA PRO A 107 12.53 -8.42 -7.46
C PRO A 107 11.96 -7.02 -7.27
N GLU A 108 11.15 -6.80 -6.23
CA GLU A 108 11.12 -5.52 -5.50
C GLU A 108 10.30 -5.66 -4.22
N ILE A 109 10.93 -5.31 -3.10
CA ILE A 109 10.25 -5.06 -1.82
C ILE A 109 10.72 -3.67 -1.41
N PHE A 110 9.81 -2.70 -1.41
CA PHE A 110 10.06 -1.38 -0.84
C PHE A 110 9.64 -1.39 0.62
N ILE A 111 10.59 -1.59 1.54
CA ILE A 111 10.36 -1.29 2.96
C ILE A 111 10.65 0.19 3.13
N ASN A 112 9.60 1.01 3.20
CA ASN A 112 9.73 2.42 3.55
C ASN A 112 9.96 2.56 5.06
N ASP A 113 11.20 2.30 5.52
CA ASP A 113 11.65 2.63 6.87
C ASP A 113 11.75 4.16 7.00
N SER A 114 10.60 4.83 7.15
CA SER A 114 10.49 6.29 7.26
C SER A 114 10.62 6.81 8.70
N ALA A 115 10.99 5.94 9.64
CA ALA A 115 11.24 6.30 11.03
C ALA A 115 12.74 6.38 11.34
N GLY A 116 13.30 7.59 11.16
CA GLY A 116 14.41 8.10 11.98
C GLY A 116 15.74 7.35 11.91
N SER A 117 16.58 7.71 10.94
CA SER A 117 18.03 7.74 11.18
C SER A 117 18.29 8.87 12.18
N GLY A 118 18.39 8.52 13.47
CA GLY A 118 18.93 9.42 14.48
C GLY A 118 20.39 9.69 14.14
N GLY A 119 20.70 10.93 13.78
CA GLY A 119 22.04 11.35 13.42
C GLY A 119 23.03 11.04 14.54
N THR A 120 24.06 10.27 14.21
CA THR A 120 25.28 10.22 14.99
C THR A 120 26.08 11.47 14.67
N ASP A 121 26.16 12.33 15.68
CA ASP A 121 27.09 13.44 15.81
C ASP A 121 28.53 12.94 15.57
N GLY A 122 29.32 13.67 14.75
CA GLY A 122 30.63 13.16 14.32
C GLY A 122 31.44 14.13 13.46
N THR A 123 32.14 15.04 14.15
CA THR A 123 33.56 15.40 13.96
C THR A 123 34.05 15.90 12.60
N ASP A 124 34.50 17.16 12.62
CA ASP A 124 35.39 17.80 11.64
C ASP A 124 36.68 17.01 11.42
N GLY A 125 37.05 16.82 10.15
CA GLY A 125 38.28 16.12 9.77
C GLY A 125 38.66 16.27 8.31
N GLU A 126 39.57 17.23 8.07
CA GLU A 126 40.74 17.13 7.20
C GLU A 126 40.58 17.10 5.65
N VAL A 127 41.17 18.15 5.04
CA VAL A 127 41.26 18.41 3.61
C VAL A 127 42.43 17.63 3.03
N ALA A 128 42.15 16.70 2.12
CA ALA A 128 43.16 16.04 1.30
C ALA A 128 42.98 16.35 -0.21
N ASP A 129 44.14 16.65 -0.79
CA ASP A 129 44.47 17.09 -2.14
C ASP A 129 43.95 16.15 -3.26
N LYS A 130 43.42 16.74 -4.34
CA LYS A 130 42.90 16.01 -5.51
C LYS A 130 43.80 16.23 -6.72
N GLY A 131 44.49 15.18 -7.11
CA GLY A 131 45.25 15.11 -8.37
C GLY A 131 44.37 15.18 -9.64
N PRO A 132 44.98 15.43 -10.81
CA PRO A 132 44.27 15.75 -12.05
C PRO A 132 43.60 14.53 -12.71
N PRO A 133 42.46 14.75 -13.43
CA PRO A 133 41.69 13.68 -14.05
C PRO A 133 42.32 13.16 -15.36
N SER A 134 42.23 11.85 -15.58
CA SER A 134 42.57 11.17 -16.84
C SER A 134 41.48 11.38 -17.92
N PRO A 135 41.84 11.36 -19.23
CA PRO A 135 40.94 11.69 -20.32
C PRO A 135 39.94 10.57 -20.64
N SER A 136 38.70 10.97 -20.90
CA SER A 136 37.57 10.13 -21.31
C SER A 136 37.71 9.55 -22.72
N PRO A 137 37.26 8.30 -22.97
CA PRO A 137 37.18 7.74 -24.32
C PRO A 137 35.94 8.24 -25.08
N SER A 138 36.14 8.47 -26.39
CA SER A 138 35.14 8.94 -27.36
C SER A 138 34.00 7.94 -27.60
N PRO A 139 32.79 8.42 -27.98
CA PRO A 139 31.62 7.57 -28.21
C PRO A 139 31.66 6.90 -29.58
N SER A 140 31.46 5.58 -29.61
CA SER A 140 31.23 4.79 -30.81
C SER A 140 29.76 4.82 -31.23
N THR A 141 29.56 4.94 -32.55
CA THR A 141 28.29 5.11 -33.27
C THR A 141 27.33 3.93 -33.10
N PRO A 142 26.01 4.15 -32.87
CA PRO A 142 25.05 3.06 -32.77
C PRO A 142 24.72 2.47 -34.16
N THR A 143 24.88 1.15 -34.27
CA THR A 143 24.48 0.35 -35.43
C THR A 143 22.99 0.04 -35.37
N ASN A 144 22.23 0.48 -36.38
CA ASN A 144 20.79 0.23 -36.52
C ASN A 144 20.51 -1.28 -36.56
N THR A 145 19.98 -1.81 -35.46
CA THR A 145 19.53 -3.21 -35.37
C THR A 145 18.03 -3.23 -35.66
N SER A 146 17.66 -3.92 -36.74
CA SER A 146 16.29 -4.07 -37.22
C SER A 146 15.38 -4.67 -36.15
N SER A 147 14.40 -3.87 -35.71
CA SER A 147 13.35 -4.25 -34.77
C SER A 147 12.41 -5.27 -35.41
N THR A 148 12.69 -6.55 -35.22
CA THR A 148 11.70 -7.62 -35.42
C THR A 148 10.61 -7.41 -34.36
N GLN A 149 9.52 -6.75 -34.75
CA GLN A 149 8.30 -6.63 -33.96
C GLN A 149 7.69 -8.03 -33.80
N SER A 150 8.21 -8.77 -32.82
CA SER A 150 7.59 -9.98 -32.31
C SER A 150 6.20 -9.59 -31.81
N SER A 151 5.18 -10.07 -32.50
CA SER A 151 3.79 -10.08 -32.06
C SER A 151 3.68 -10.97 -30.83
N PHE A 152 4.22 -10.53 -29.70
CA PHE A 152 3.91 -11.04 -28.38
C PHE A 152 2.44 -10.71 -28.15
N LEU A 153 1.59 -11.66 -28.52
CA LEU A 153 0.18 -11.66 -28.18
C LEU A 153 0.07 -11.35 -26.69
N SER A 154 -0.49 -10.17 -26.44
CA SER A 154 -0.60 -9.46 -25.17
C SER A 154 -1.39 -10.30 -24.16
N SER A 155 -0.74 -11.30 -23.55
CA SER A 155 -1.29 -11.95 -22.38
C SER A 155 -1.32 -10.94 -21.25
N LYS A 156 -2.46 -10.86 -20.57
CA LYS A 156 -2.61 -10.02 -19.39
C LYS A 156 -1.58 -10.48 -18.34
N PRO A 157 -0.82 -9.58 -17.71
CA PRO A 157 0.15 -9.96 -16.70
C PRO A 157 -0.52 -10.73 -15.57
N ILE A 158 0.17 -11.75 -15.08
CA ILE A 158 -0.28 -12.60 -13.98
C ILE A 158 0.51 -12.17 -12.74
N TYR A 159 -0.17 -11.90 -11.64
CA TYR A 159 0.45 -11.47 -10.38
C TYR A 159 0.40 -12.58 -9.32
N GLU A 160 1.17 -12.40 -8.24
CA GLU A 160 0.97 -13.13 -6.99
C GLU A 160 -0.49 -13.05 -6.51
N THR A 161 -0.96 -14.18 -5.97
CA THR A 161 -2.20 -14.27 -5.21
C THR A 161 -1.99 -13.72 -3.80
N LEU A 162 -3.09 -13.47 -3.08
CA LEU A 162 -3.04 -12.99 -1.70
C LEU A 162 -2.31 -13.98 -0.78
N ASP A 163 -2.56 -15.29 -0.92
CA ASP A 163 -1.89 -16.34 -0.15
C ASP A 163 -0.37 -16.34 -0.37
N GLU A 164 0.07 -16.21 -1.63
CA GLU A 164 1.49 -16.14 -1.96
C GLU A 164 2.14 -14.88 -1.36
N MET A 165 1.45 -13.74 -1.37
CA MET A 165 1.91 -12.53 -0.71
C MET A 165 2.04 -12.73 0.80
N LEU A 166 1.09 -13.40 1.45
CA LEU A 166 1.13 -13.67 2.90
C LEU A 166 2.30 -14.57 3.28
N VAL A 167 2.51 -15.67 2.55
CA VAL A 167 3.69 -16.53 2.74
C VAL A 167 4.97 -15.72 2.67
N ARG A 168 5.11 -14.89 1.64
CA ARG A 168 6.27 -14.03 1.45
C ARG A 168 6.43 -13.01 2.58
N VAL A 169 5.36 -12.41 3.07
CA VAL A 169 5.41 -11.46 4.20
C VAL A 169 5.86 -12.17 5.48
N ASN A 170 5.34 -13.37 5.77
CA ASN A 170 5.73 -14.15 6.93
C ASN A 170 7.21 -14.57 6.87
N GLU A 171 7.72 -14.95 5.69
CA GLU A 171 9.15 -15.19 5.49
C GLU A 171 10.00 -13.94 5.76
N LEU A 172 9.51 -12.76 5.36
CA LEU A 172 10.18 -11.49 5.63
C LEU A 172 10.17 -11.17 7.12
N PHE A 173 9.05 -11.38 7.82
CA PHE A 173 8.96 -11.17 9.27
C PHE A 173 9.85 -12.14 10.05
N ALA A 174 10.00 -13.38 9.57
CA ALA A 174 10.93 -14.33 10.17
C ALA A 174 12.40 -13.89 10.03
N LYS A 175 12.77 -13.28 8.89
CA LYS A 175 14.13 -12.81 8.60
C LYS A 175 14.45 -11.44 9.22
N LYS A 176 13.50 -10.50 9.13
CA LYS A 176 13.57 -9.14 9.66
C LYS A 176 12.26 -8.85 10.42
N PRO A 177 12.18 -9.24 11.70
CA PRO A 177 11.00 -8.98 12.53
C PRO A 177 10.70 -7.48 12.64
N ILE A 178 9.42 -7.14 12.80
CA ILE A 178 8.99 -5.75 12.98
C ILE A 178 9.36 -5.28 14.40
N ASN A 179 9.87 -4.05 14.51
CA ASN A 179 10.08 -3.36 15.78
C ASN A 179 8.76 -2.79 16.29
N GLY A 180 7.85 -3.65 16.74
CA GLY A 180 6.47 -3.25 16.97
C GLY A 180 5.48 -4.39 17.07
N ARG A 181 4.18 -4.07 17.04
CA ARG A 181 3.09 -5.05 16.84
C ARG A 181 2.21 -4.62 15.67
N VAL A 182 1.61 -5.59 14.98
CA VAL A 182 0.65 -5.30 13.89
C VAL A 182 -0.65 -4.77 14.49
N LEU A 183 -1.18 -3.69 13.91
CA LEU A 183 -2.45 -3.08 14.30
C LEU A 183 -3.61 -3.53 13.39
N SER A 184 -3.34 -3.59 12.09
CA SER A 184 -4.29 -4.04 11.08
C SER A 184 -3.59 -4.37 9.78
N VAL A 185 -4.24 -5.21 8.98
CA VAL A 185 -3.82 -5.58 7.64
C VAL A 185 -5.03 -5.40 6.73
N GLU A 186 -4.83 -4.79 5.57
CA GLU A 186 -5.90 -4.56 4.60
C GLU A 186 -5.40 -4.78 3.17
N THR A 187 -6.33 -5.05 2.27
CA THR A 187 -6.08 -5.07 0.83
C THR A 187 -6.51 -3.74 0.21
N VAL A 188 -5.58 -3.06 -0.45
CA VAL A 188 -5.83 -1.73 -1.04
C VAL A 188 -5.72 -1.82 -2.56
N PRO A 189 -6.78 -1.44 -3.31
CA PRO A 189 -6.69 -1.35 -4.76
C PRO A 189 -5.86 -0.13 -5.17
N ILE A 190 -4.82 -0.34 -5.97
CA ILE A 190 -3.97 0.72 -6.52
C ILE A 190 -3.94 0.60 -8.05
N PRO A 191 -4.18 1.70 -8.79
CA PRO A 191 -4.05 1.71 -10.23
C PRO A 191 -2.59 1.52 -10.64
N VAL A 192 -2.40 0.80 -11.75
CA VAL A 192 -1.09 0.48 -12.31
C VAL A 192 -0.82 1.40 -13.50
N GLU A 193 0.38 1.92 -13.61
CA GLU A 193 0.79 2.68 -14.80
C GLU A 193 0.76 1.80 -16.07
N CYS A 194 -0.02 2.21 -17.08
CA CYS A 194 -0.23 1.43 -18.31
C CYS A 194 1.04 1.08 -19.09
N ASN A 195 2.09 1.91 -19.00
CA ASN A 195 3.27 1.77 -19.86
C ASN A 195 4.33 0.81 -19.30
N ASN A 196 4.43 0.68 -17.98
CA ASN A 196 5.50 -0.07 -17.31
C ASN A 196 4.98 -1.06 -16.26
N TRP A 197 3.66 -1.15 -16.09
CA TRP A 197 3.03 -1.95 -15.03
C TRP A 197 3.55 -1.65 -13.62
N SER A 198 4.02 -0.41 -13.39
CA SER A 198 4.55 0.02 -12.10
C SER A 198 3.44 0.49 -11.16
N VAL A 199 3.69 0.35 -9.86
CA VAL A 199 2.76 0.64 -8.78
C VAL A 199 3.40 1.66 -7.85
N ASP A 200 2.93 2.90 -7.87
CA ASP A 200 3.32 3.89 -6.87
C ASP A 200 2.47 3.70 -5.60
N THR A 201 3.01 2.96 -4.63
CA THR A 201 2.34 2.73 -3.33
C THR A 201 2.21 3.97 -2.45
N GLU A 202 2.95 5.03 -2.82
CA GLU A 202 3.00 6.29 -2.11
C GLU A 202 2.02 7.30 -2.72
N GLN A 203 1.52 7.03 -3.92
CA GLN A 203 0.55 7.90 -4.57
C GLN A 203 -0.74 7.95 -3.74
N SER A 204 -1.01 9.15 -3.21
CA SER A 204 -2.19 9.43 -2.39
C SER A 204 -3.33 10.06 -3.19
N TYR A 205 -3.17 10.20 -4.51
CA TYR A 205 -4.17 10.79 -5.37
C TYR A 205 -4.15 10.24 -6.79
N TRP A 206 -5.33 10.04 -7.38
CA TRP A 206 -5.47 9.67 -8.78
C TRP A 206 -6.56 10.49 -9.46
N SER A 207 -6.37 10.80 -10.74
CA SER A 207 -7.45 11.34 -11.56
C SER A 207 -8.40 10.22 -11.98
N ASP A 208 -9.67 10.55 -12.17
CA ASP A 208 -10.67 9.60 -12.68
C ASP A 208 -10.27 8.98 -14.03
N GLU A 209 -9.61 9.76 -14.88
CA GLU A 209 -9.12 9.29 -16.17
C GLU A 209 -8.04 8.22 -15.99
N HIS A 210 -7.14 8.43 -15.04
CA HIS A 210 -6.14 7.44 -14.66
C HIS A 210 -6.81 6.18 -14.12
N GLN A 211 -7.87 6.29 -13.31
CA GLN A 211 -8.55 5.12 -12.76
C GLN A 211 -9.37 4.32 -13.81
N LYS A 212 -9.95 5.00 -14.81
CA LYS A 212 -10.77 4.35 -15.85
C LYS A 212 -9.93 3.57 -16.87
N ASN A 213 -8.74 4.08 -17.19
CA ASN A 213 -7.93 3.55 -18.26
C ASN A 213 -6.88 2.54 -17.77
N ASN A 214 -6.63 2.50 -16.46
CA ASN A 214 -5.56 1.70 -15.90
C ASN A 214 -6.06 0.41 -15.25
N ASN A 215 -5.24 -0.62 -15.35
CA ASN A 215 -5.44 -1.83 -14.55
C ASN A 215 -5.29 -1.50 -13.06
N THR A 216 -5.89 -2.30 -12.19
CA THR A 216 -5.75 -2.17 -10.74
C THR A 216 -5.13 -3.44 -10.19
N VAL A 217 -4.18 -3.29 -9.26
CA VAL A 217 -3.66 -4.39 -8.45
C VAL A 217 -4.06 -4.18 -7.00
N PHE A 218 -4.21 -5.27 -6.25
CA PHE A 218 -4.44 -5.21 -4.81
C PHE A 218 -3.11 -5.38 -4.10
N ILE A 219 -2.70 -4.36 -3.35
CA ILE A 219 -1.55 -4.46 -2.45
C ILE A 219 -2.00 -4.90 -1.06
N LEU A 220 -1.10 -5.44 -0.26
CA LEU A 220 -1.31 -5.64 1.18
C LEU A 220 -0.71 -4.46 1.93
N ARG A 221 -1.51 -3.75 2.72
CA ARG A 221 -1.05 -2.66 3.58
C ARG A 221 -1.14 -3.10 5.03
N ILE A 222 -0.01 -3.06 5.72
CA ILE A 222 0.15 -3.53 7.10
C ILE A 222 0.44 -2.31 7.97
N TYR A 223 -0.49 -1.97 8.84
CA TYR A 223 -0.29 -0.94 9.87
C TYR A 223 0.31 -1.58 11.11
N PHE A 224 1.27 -0.90 11.72
CA PHE A 224 1.92 -1.39 12.93
C PHE A 224 2.23 -0.23 13.88
N GLU A 225 2.30 -0.52 15.18
CA GLU A 225 2.87 0.43 16.15
C GLU A 225 4.33 0.11 16.39
N TYR A 226 5.16 1.13 16.57
CA TYR A 226 6.56 0.95 16.95
C TYR A 226 6.68 0.54 18.42
N GLY A 227 7.62 -0.36 18.71
CA GLY A 227 7.86 -0.86 20.05
C GLY A 227 8.96 -1.93 20.09
N ASN A 228 8.89 -2.80 21.09
CA ASN A 228 9.79 -3.95 21.17
C ASN A 228 9.57 -4.86 19.95
N THR A 229 10.66 -5.45 19.47
CA THR A 229 10.61 -6.42 18.38
C THR A 229 9.68 -7.58 18.75
N THR A 230 8.67 -7.83 17.91
CA THR A 230 7.79 -8.99 18.07
C THR A 230 7.85 -9.88 16.84
N ARG A 231 7.57 -11.17 17.03
CA ARG A 231 7.47 -12.15 15.95
C ARG A 231 5.99 -12.35 15.65
N GLU A 232 5.47 -11.51 14.78
CA GLU A 232 4.10 -11.61 14.28
C GLU A 232 4.06 -12.58 13.10
N GLN A 233 2.94 -13.29 12.96
CA GLN A 233 2.61 -14.09 11.80
C GLN A 233 1.23 -13.66 11.32
N LEU A 234 1.11 -13.42 10.02
CA LEU A 234 -0.15 -13.07 9.39
C LEU A 234 -0.82 -14.33 8.85
N GLU A 235 -2.12 -14.44 9.11
CA GLU A 235 -2.98 -15.47 8.53
C GLU A 235 -4.25 -14.82 7.99
N ILE A 236 -4.86 -15.47 7.00
CA ILE A 236 -6.17 -15.10 6.48
C ILE A 236 -7.13 -16.25 6.68
N ILE A 237 -8.32 -15.92 7.17
CA ILE A 237 -9.40 -16.89 7.38
C ILE A 237 -10.68 -16.25 6.85
N ASP A 238 -11.28 -16.87 5.84
CA ASP A 238 -12.54 -16.43 5.27
C ASP A 238 -13.71 -17.10 5.99
N PHE A 239 -14.63 -16.27 6.49
CA PHE A 239 -15.90 -16.71 7.04
C PHE A 239 -16.99 -16.46 6.01
N ILE A 240 -17.40 -17.51 5.30
CA ILE A 240 -18.43 -17.45 4.26
C ILE A 240 -19.77 -17.89 4.87
N PRO A 241 -20.81 -17.03 4.89
CA PRO A 241 -22.12 -17.41 5.39
C PRO A 241 -22.67 -18.63 4.65
N ARG A 242 -23.14 -19.62 5.39
CA ARG A 242 -23.82 -20.79 4.80
C ARG A 242 -25.18 -20.39 4.22
N VAL A 243 -25.52 -20.95 3.06
CA VAL A 243 -26.87 -20.88 2.51
C VAL A 243 -27.76 -21.84 3.31
N GLN A 244 -28.78 -21.32 3.99
CA GLN A 244 -29.71 -22.11 4.80
C GLN A 244 -30.78 -22.77 3.93
N ILE A 245 -31.38 -22.00 3.02
CA ILE A 245 -32.54 -22.43 2.25
C ILE A 245 -32.47 -21.83 0.84
N TRP A 246 -32.68 -22.68 -0.17
CA TRP A 246 -32.83 -22.27 -1.57
C TRP A 246 -34.02 -23.01 -2.21
N ASP A 247 -35.24 -22.62 -1.82
CA ASP A 247 -36.47 -23.37 -2.14
C ASP A 247 -36.90 -23.29 -3.62
N ALA A 248 -36.32 -22.40 -4.42
CA ALA A 248 -36.58 -22.33 -5.85
C ALA A 248 -35.42 -21.66 -6.61
N PRO A 249 -35.15 -22.01 -7.88
CA PRO A 249 -34.08 -21.41 -8.70
C PRO A 249 -34.17 -19.88 -8.86
N LEU A 250 -35.34 -19.29 -8.61
CA LEU A 250 -35.59 -17.84 -8.68
C LEU A 250 -35.75 -17.18 -7.29
N ALA A 251 -35.73 -17.96 -6.21
CA ALA A 251 -35.82 -17.41 -4.86
C ALA A 251 -34.47 -16.78 -4.45
N VAL A 252 -34.53 -15.69 -3.70
CA VAL A 252 -33.35 -15.09 -3.08
C VAL A 252 -32.82 -16.06 -2.03
N PRO A 253 -31.54 -16.48 -2.08
CA PRO A 253 -30.98 -17.39 -1.10
C PRO A 253 -31.02 -16.76 0.30
N ILE A 254 -31.44 -17.55 1.28
CA ILE A 254 -31.42 -17.16 2.70
C ILE A 254 -30.09 -17.65 3.28
N TYR A 255 -29.30 -16.72 3.81
CA TYR A 255 -28.02 -17.02 4.45
C TYR A 255 -28.18 -17.08 5.98
N GLU A 256 -27.24 -17.76 6.65
CA GLU A 256 -27.19 -17.77 8.11
C GLU A 256 -27.03 -16.36 8.70
N SER A 257 -27.62 -16.15 9.88
CA SER A 257 -27.50 -14.88 10.59
C SER A 257 -26.11 -14.71 11.19
N PHE A 258 -25.61 -13.47 11.20
CA PHE A 258 -24.45 -13.05 11.99
C PHE A 258 -24.85 -12.91 13.46
N SER A 259 -25.22 -14.02 14.11
CA SER A 259 -25.55 -14.07 15.55
C SER A 259 -24.31 -14.30 16.41
#